data_AF-A0A257VPQ9-F1
#
_entry.id   AF-A0A257VPQ9-F1
#
_cell.length_a   1.000
_cell.length_b   1.000
_cell.length_c   1.000
_cell.angle_alpha   90.00
_cell.angle_beta   90.00
_cell.angle_gamma   90.00
#
_symmetry.space_group_name_H-M   'P 1'
#
loop_
_entity.id
_entity.type
_entity.pdbx_description
1 polymer ?
#
loop_
_entity_poly.entity_id
_entity_poly.type
_entity_poly.pdbx_seq_one_letter_code
_entity_poly.pdbx_strand_id
1 'polypeptide(L)'
;ETLLKIAFSRWRVERCFEDDKKYIGLDHFEGRGYPGLMRHLILSAVTLLFLARERQALLGEYPELTVSQVRQAASATVQSWWLPPKAAEKLINDTAYKLEYHQKRNRQARESHSKTRLRKLKELGIDVSEIRRCVWDTD
;
A
#
# COMPACT_ATOMS: atom_id res chain seq x y z
N GLU A 1 16.81 19.01 -12.41
CA GLU A 1 15.44 18.62 -11.99
C GLU A 1 15.06 17.21 -12.47
N THR A 2 15.23 16.90 -13.76
CA THR A 2 14.91 15.57 -14.35
C THR A 2 15.54 14.38 -13.60
N LEU A 3 16.83 14.46 -13.26
CA LEU A 3 17.50 13.39 -12.50
C LEU A 3 16.90 13.16 -11.11
N LEU A 4 16.45 14.23 -10.44
CA LEU A 4 15.78 14.12 -9.14
C LEU A 4 14.39 13.50 -9.28
N LYS A 5 13.61 13.88 -10.29
CA LYS A 5 12.32 13.25 -10.60
C LYS A 5 12.50 11.74 -10.84
N ILE A 6 13.48 11.33 -11.65
CA ILE A 6 13.80 9.90 -11.89
C ILE A 6 14.26 9.21 -10.60
N ALA A 7 15.14 9.83 -9.83
CA ALA A 7 15.62 9.25 -8.58
C ALA A 7 14.49 8.99 -7.58
N PHE A 8 13.51 9.91 -7.48
CA PHE A 8 12.37 9.76 -6.59
C PHE A 8 11.27 8.83 -7.14
N SER A 9 11.18 8.60 -8.46
CA SER A 9 10.23 7.63 -9.02
C SER A 9 10.59 6.18 -8.67
N ARG A 10 11.90 5.89 -8.50
CA ARG A 10 12.44 4.57 -8.15
C ARG A 10 11.77 3.95 -6.91
N TRP A 11 11.48 4.77 -5.90
CA TRP A 11 10.82 4.32 -4.68
C TRP A 11 9.45 3.69 -4.94
N ARG A 12 8.71 4.17 -5.94
CA ARG A 12 7.39 3.60 -6.29
C ARG A 12 7.54 2.16 -6.77
N VAL A 13 8.58 1.87 -7.56
CA VAL A 13 8.89 0.52 -8.04
C VAL A 13 9.27 -0.40 -6.88
N GLU A 14 10.17 0.06 -6.00
CA GLU A 14 10.56 -0.70 -4.80
C GLU A 14 9.35 -1.02 -3.92
N ARG A 15 8.47 -0.04 -3.73
CA ARG A 15 7.25 -0.21 -2.94
C ARG A 15 6.30 -1.23 -3.56
N CYS A 16 6.15 -1.23 -4.90
CA CYS A 16 5.36 -2.23 -5.59
C CYS A 16 5.91 -3.65 -5.36
N PHE A 17 7.22 -3.86 -5.49
CA PHE A 17 7.83 -5.18 -5.23
C PHE A 17 7.71 -5.61 -3.77
N GLU A 18 7.84 -4.67 -2.81
CA GLU A 18 7.64 -4.97 -1.39
C GLU A 18 6.21 -5.43 -1.13
N ASP A 19 5.21 -4.72 -1.67
CA ASP A 19 3.81 -5.06 -1.50
C ASP A 19 3.45 -6.39 -2.20
N ASP A 20 4.01 -6.65 -3.39
CA ASP A 20 3.78 -7.89 -4.15
C ASP A 20 4.29 -9.13 -3.41
N LYS A 21 5.52 -9.06 -2.90
CA LYS A 21 6.09 -10.14 -2.07
C LYS A 21 5.28 -10.33 -0.79
N LYS A 22 5.08 -9.25 -0.04
CA LYS A 22 4.52 -9.32 1.31
C LYS A 22 3.05 -9.72 1.35
N TYR A 23 2.26 -9.31 0.34
CA TYR A 23 0.81 -9.43 0.40
C TYR A 23 0.19 -10.29 -0.70
N ILE A 24 0.85 -10.42 -1.85
CA ILE A 24 0.32 -11.15 -3.01
C ILE A 24 0.99 -12.51 -3.19
N GLY A 25 2.20 -12.67 -2.65
CA GLY A 25 2.96 -13.92 -2.67
C GLY A 25 3.84 -14.05 -3.91
N LEU A 26 4.39 -12.94 -4.43
CA LEU A 26 5.35 -12.96 -5.54
C LEU A 26 6.50 -13.96 -5.32
N ASP A 27 6.94 -14.12 -4.07
CA ASP A 27 8.02 -15.00 -3.63
C ASP A 27 7.55 -16.35 -3.06
N HIS A 28 6.26 -16.69 -3.18
CA HIS A 28 5.69 -17.96 -2.68
C HIS A 28 5.70 -19.10 -3.70
N PHE A 29 6.36 -18.94 -4.86
CA PHE A 29 6.42 -20.01 -5.85
C PHE A 29 7.45 -21.09 -5.45
N GLU A 30 6.98 -22.30 -5.15
CA GLU A 30 7.82 -23.44 -4.75
C GLU A 30 8.01 -24.50 -5.85
N GLY A 31 7.45 -24.26 -7.04
CA GLY A 31 7.56 -25.18 -8.18
C GLY A 31 8.93 -25.15 -8.87
N ARG A 32 9.17 -26.12 -9.75
CA ARG A 32 10.43 -26.23 -10.52
C ARG A 32 10.29 -26.02 -12.02
N GLY A 33 9.05 -25.85 -12.52
CA GLY A 33 8.77 -25.70 -13.95
C GLY A 33 8.71 -24.23 -14.38
N TYR A 34 9.44 -23.88 -15.44
CA TYR A 34 9.39 -22.53 -16.02
C TYR A 34 7.96 -22.08 -16.40
N PRO A 35 7.11 -22.90 -17.04
CA PRO A 35 5.74 -22.49 -17.33
C PRO A 35 4.88 -22.24 -16.07
N GLY A 36 5.17 -22.93 -14.96
CA GLY A 36 4.50 -22.70 -13.68
C GLY A 36 4.94 -21.36 -13.07
N LEU A 37 6.25 -21.08 -13.09
CA LEU A 37 6.81 -19.82 -12.63
C LEU A 37 6.21 -18.64 -13.40
N MET A 38 6.16 -18.71 -14.73
CA MET A 38 5.60 -17.63 -15.55
C MET A 38 4.13 -17.35 -15.24
N ARG A 39 3.31 -18.40 -15.05
CA ARG A 39 1.91 -18.22 -14.65
C ARG A 39 1.77 -17.57 -13.27
N HIS A 40 2.60 -17.99 -12.31
CA HIS A 40 2.63 -17.39 -10.97
C HIS A 40 2.97 -15.90 -11.03
N LEU A 41 4.05 -15.53 -11.73
CA LEU A 41 4.46 -14.14 -11.90
C LEU A 41 3.38 -13.28 -12.55
N ILE A 42 2.71 -13.79 -13.59
CA ILE A 42 1.59 -13.08 -14.25
C ILE A 42 0.43 -12.89 -13.28
N LEU A 43 0.04 -13.94 -12.54
CA LEU A 43 -1.06 -13.85 -11.58
C LEU A 43 -0.76 -12.87 -10.44
N SER A 44 0.44 -12.88 -9.88
CA SER A 44 0.87 -11.90 -8.86
C SER A 44 0.80 -10.48 -9.41
N ALA A 45 1.39 -10.23 -10.59
CA ALA A 45 1.39 -8.91 -11.21
C ALA A 45 -0.02 -8.39 -11.52
N VAL A 46 -0.90 -9.24 -12.08
CA VAL A 46 -2.30 -8.87 -12.37
C VAL A 46 -3.08 -8.59 -11.08
N THR A 47 -2.86 -9.38 -10.04
CA THR A 47 -3.53 -9.19 -8.74
C THR A 47 -3.08 -7.87 -8.09
N LEU A 48 -1.78 -7.57 -8.11
CA LEU A 48 -1.27 -6.29 -7.61
C LEU A 48 -1.83 -5.11 -8.41
N LEU A 49 -1.89 -5.23 -9.74
CA LEU A 49 -2.48 -4.20 -10.60
C LEU A 49 -3.94 -3.94 -10.25
N PHE A 50 -4.74 -5.00 -10.09
CA PHE A 50 -6.14 -4.89 -9.66
C PHE A 50 -6.25 -4.12 -8.35
N LEU A 51 -5.52 -4.54 -7.30
CA LEU A 51 -5.58 -3.88 -5.99
C LEU A 51 -5.07 -2.42 -6.03
N ALA A 52 -4.08 -2.13 -6.87
CA ALA A 52 -3.58 -0.77 -7.05
C ALA A 52 -4.63 0.14 -7.70
N ARG A 53 -5.39 -0.37 -8.68
CA ARG A 53 -6.49 0.38 -9.32
C ARG A 53 -7.67 0.58 -8.38
N GLU A 54 -8.08 -0.47 -7.65
CA GLU A 54 -9.12 -0.34 -6.63
C GLU A 54 -8.74 0.65 -5.54
N ARG A 55 -7.48 0.59 -5.07
CA ARG A 55 -6.95 1.60 -4.16
C ARG A 55 -7.08 2.99 -4.77
N GLN A 56 -6.64 3.19 -6.01
CA GLN A 56 -6.67 4.49 -6.69
C GLN A 56 -8.10 5.04 -6.79
N ALA A 57 -9.09 4.20 -7.11
CA ALA A 57 -10.49 4.57 -7.17
C ALA A 57 -11.02 5.02 -5.78
N LEU A 58 -10.56 4.38 -4.71
CA LEU A 58 -10.99 4.67 -3.34
C LEU A 58 -10.21 5.80 -2.65
N LEU A 59 -9.12 6.31 -3.25
CA LEU A 59 -8.26 7.31 -2.60
C LEU A 59 -8.96 8.63 -2.28
N GLY A 60 -10.01 9.00 -3.02
CA GLY A 60 -10.77 10.23 -2.77
C GLY A 60 -11.50 10.19 -1.42
N GLU A 61 -12.13 9.07 -1.11
CA GLU A 61 -12.88 8.87 0.14
C GLU A 61 -11.97 8.38 1.29
N TYR A 62 -10.97 7.54 0.96
CA TYR A 62 -10.08 6.89 1.93
C TYR A 62 -8.60 7.15 1.60
N PRO A 63 -8.06 8.35 1.88
CA PRO A 63 -6.70 8.72 1.49
C PRO A 63 -5.59 7.91 2.19
N GLU A 64 -5.88 7.32 3.35
CA GLU A 64 -4.92 6.53 4.12
C GLU A 64 -4.90 5.05 3.75
N LEU A 65 -5.71 4.64 2.77
CA LEU A 65 -5.87 3.23 2.41
C LEU A 65 -4.61 2.70 1.71
N THR A 66 -4.08 1.59 2.23
CA THR A 66 -2.94 0.89 1.65
C THR A 66 -3.38 -0.30 0.80
N VAL A 67 -2.54 -0.76 -0.14
CA VAL A 67 -2.82 -1.94 -0.98
C VAL A 67 -3.15 -3.17 -0.14
N SER A 68 -2.43 -3.37 0.97
CA SER A 68 -2.68 -4.45 1.93
C SER A 68 -4.09 -4.40 2.55
N GLN A 69 -4.62 -3.21 2.80
CA GLN A 69 -5.94 -3.02 3.39
C GLN A 69 -7.04 -3.24 2.36
N VAL A 70 -6.84 -2.79 1.11
CA VAL A 70 -7.73 -3.12 -0.01
C VAL A 70 -7.79 -4.63 -0.20
N ARG A 71 -6.64 -5.32 -0.17
CA ARG A 71 -6.59 -6.78 -0.26
C ARG A 71 -7.38 -7.47 0.86
N GLN A 72 -7.23 -7.01 2.10
CA GLN A 72 -7.96 -7.56 3.25
C GLN A 72 -9.48 -7.35 3.11
N ALA A 73 -9.90 -6.16 2.70
CA ALA A 73 -11.31 -5.86 2.43
C ALA A 73 -11.85 -6.75 1.30
N ALA A 74 -11.16 -6.80 0.15
CA ALA A 74 -11.56 -7.63 -0.99
C ALA A 74 -11.64 -9.12 -0.62
N SER A 75 -10.67 -9.63 0.15
CA SER A 75 -10.68 -11.00 0.65
C SER A 75 -11.88 -11.27 1.56
N ALA A 76 -12.22 -10.35 2.48
CA ALA A 76 -13.38 -10.49 3.35
C ALA A 76 -14.70 -10.46 2.54
N THR A 77 -14.79 -9.60 1.53
CA THR A 77 -15.94 -9.53 0.62
C THR A 77 -16.12 -10.82 -0.19
N VAL A 78 -15.05 -11.36 -0.78
CA VAL A 78 -15.15 -12.61 -1.55
C VAL A 78 -15.50 -13.79 -0.64
N GLN A 79 -14.93 -13.83 0.57
CA GLN A 79 -15.26 -14.89 1.54
C GLN A 79 -16.70 -14.79 2.03
N SER A 80 -17.26 -13.59 2.16
CA SER A 80 -18.63 -13.39 2.67
C SER A 80 -19.71 -13.94 1.74
N TRP A 81 -19.43 -14.06 0.44
CA TRP A 81 -20.38 -14.63 -0.55
C TRP A 81 -20.83 -16.06 -0.22
N TRP A 82 -20.00 -16.82 0.50
CA TRP A 82 -20.25 -18.22 0.83
C TRP A 82 -20.77 -18.41 2.26
N LEU A 83 -20.96 -17.31 3.01
CA LEU A 83 -21.33 -17.36 4.43
C LEU A 83 -22.81 -17.02 4.66
N PRO A 84 -23.44 -17.55 5.71
CA PRO A 84 -24.74 -17.08 6.17
C PRO A 84 -24.70 -15.57 6.50
N PRO A 85 -25.80 -14.81 6.32
CA PRO A 85 -25.80 -13.35 6.44
C PRO A 85 -25.17 -12.81 7.73
N LYS A 86 -25.49 -13.41 8.89
CA LYS A 86 -24.92 -12.99 10.18
C LYS A 86 -23.40 -13.20 10.26
N ALA A 87 -22.89 -14.27 9.67
CA ALA A 87 -21.46 -14.58 9.67
C ALA A 87 -20.72 -13.69 8.67
N ALA A 88 -21.32 -13.44 7.49
CA ALA A 88 -20.82 -12.49 6.51
C ALA A 88 -20.68 -11.08 7.10
N GLU A 89 -21.73 -10.58 7.76
CA GLU A 89 -21.72 -9.27 8.42
C GLU A 89 -20.64 -9.19 9.51
N LYS A 90 -20.55 -10.21 10.36
CA LYS A 90 -19.51 -10.27 11.39
C LYS A 90 -18.10 -10.20 10.79
N LEU A 91 -17.82 -10.97 9.73
CA LEU A 91 -16.51 -10.98 9.06
C LEU A 91 -16.15 -9.60 8.50
N ILE A 92 -17.11 -8.93 7.86
CA ILE A 92 -16.91 -7.60 7.28
C ILE A 92 -16.64 -6.58 8.40
N ASN A 93 -17.45 -6.59 9.46
CA ASN A 93 -17.29 -5.68 10.59
C ASN A 93 -15.96 -5.88 11.33
N ASP A 94 -15.58 -7.13 11.59
CA ASP A 94 -14.31 -7.46 12.24
C ASP A 94 -13.11 -7.02 11.38
N THR A 95 -13.24 -7.16 10.05
CA THR A 95 -12.21 -6.70 9.11
C THR A 95 -12.12 -5.18 9.12
N ALA A 96 -13.25 -4.48 8.96
CA ALA A 96 -13.31 -3.01 9.00
C ALA A 96 -12.71 -2.46 10.30
N TYR A 97 -13.05 -3.05 11.44
CA TYR A 97 -12.49 -2.68 12.75
C TYR A 97 -10.96 -2.79 12.77
N LYS A 98 -10.40 -3.91 12.30
CA LYS A 98 -8.94 -4.11 12.23
C LYS A 98 -8.27 -3.09 11.31
N LEU A 99 -8.88 -2.80 10.16
CA LEU A 99 -8.37 -1.81 9.21
C LEU A 99 -8.31 -0.43 9.86
N GLU A 100 -9.40 0.01 10.48
CA GLU A 100 -9.50 1.31 11.14
C GLU A 100 -8.50 1.43 12.31
N TYR A 101 -8.36 0.37 13.12
CA TYR A 101 -7.38 0.30 14.20
C TYR A 101 -5.95 0.56 13.69
N HIS A 102 -5.55 -0.13 12.62
CA HIS A 102 -4.23 0.05 12.04
C HIS A 102 -4.06 1.42 11.38
N GLN A 103 -5.10 1.98 10.76
CA GLN A 103 -5.05 3.34 10.19
C GLN A 103 -4.81 4.39 11.28
N LYS A 104 -5.59 4.35 12.37
CA LYS A 104 -5.43 5.26 13.52
C LYS A 104 -4.02 5.18 14.10
N ARG A 105 -3.51 3.97 14.34
CA ARG A 105 -2.15 3.77 14.85
C ARG A 105 -1.07 4.28 13.90
N ASN A 106 -1.21 4.02 12.60
CA ASN A 106 -0.26 4.49 11.60
C ASN A 106 -0.27 6.01 11.46
N ARG A 107 -1.42 6.66 11.62
CA ARG A 107 -1.55 8.12 11.65
C ARG A 107 -0.78 8.71 12.84
N GLN A 108 -1.01 8.19 14.04
CA GLN A 108 -0.28 8.62 15.24
C GLN A 108 1.24 8.44 15.10
N ALA A 109 1.68 7.31 14.52
CA ALA A 109 3.09 7.07 14.25
C ALA A 109 3.65 8.09 13.23
N ARG A 110 2.94 8.37 12.14
CA ARG A 110 3.34 9.37 11.14
C ARG A 110 3.52 10.76 11.74
N GLU A 111 2.59 11.21 12.57
CA GLU A 111 2.70 12.51 13.26
C GLU A 111 3.93 12.55 14.17
N SER A 112 4.14 11.50 14.96
CA SER A 112 5.27 11.38 15.89
C SER A 112 6.62 11.36 15.15
N HIS A 113 6.71 10.59 14.06
CA HIS A 113 7.89 10.54 13.21
C HIS A 113 8.14 11.87 12.51
N SER A 114 7.09 12.54 12.03
CA SER A 114 7.19 13.86 11.38
C SER A 114 7.75 14.90 12.36
N LYS A 115 7.20 14.98 13.57
CA LYS A 115 7.70 15.86 14.63
C LYS A 115 9.18 15.59 14.96
N THR A 116 9.52 14.31 15.13
CA THR A 116 10.90 13.89 15.44
C THR A 116 11.86 14.24 14.30
N ARG A 117 11.46 14.01 13.05
CA ARG A 117 12.28 14.31 11.87
C ARG A 117 12.49 15.81 11.71
N LEU A 118 11.45 16.63 11.86
CA LEU A 118 11.55 18.09 11.79
C LEU A 118 12.47 18.64 12.88
N ARG A 119 12.40 18.13 14.11
CA ARG A 119 13.31 18.52 15.19
C ARG A 119 14.77 18.24 14.81
N LYS A 120 15.07 17.02 14.34
CA LYS A 120 16.42 16.65 13.90
C LYS A 120 16.94 17.54 12.76
N LEU A 121 16.08 17.87 11.80
CA LEU A 121 16.48 18.75 10.69
C LEU A 121 16.77 20.17 11.18
N LYS A 122 15.96 20.70 12.11
CA LYS A 122 16.20 22.00 12.74
C LYS A 122 17.50 22.02 13.54
N GLU A 123 17.81 20.96 14.29
CA GLU A 123 19.09 20.80 15.01
C GLU A 123 20.30 20.81 14.06
N LEU A 124 20.14 20.31 12.83
CA LEU A 124 21.15 20.37 11.77
C LEU A 124 21.17 21.71 11.01
N GLY A 125 20.36 22.69 11.41
CA GLY A 125 20.27 23.99 10.74
C GLY A 125 19.57 23.95 9.38
N ILE A 126 18.82 22.88 9.08
CA ILE A 126 18.13 22.70 7.80
C ILE A 126 16.68 23.19 7.93
N ASP A 127 16.34 24.29 7.25
CA ASP A 127 14.97 24.76 7.12
C ASP A 127 14.25 24.06 5.96
N VAL A 128 13.30 23.18 6.30
CA VAL A 128 12.52 22.40 5.33
C VAL A 128 11.62 23.27 4.46
N SER A 129 11.21 24.45 4.95
CA SER A 129 10.34 25.36 4.21
C SER A 129 11.04 26.04 3.04
N GLU A 130 12.36 26.21 3.14
CA GLU A 130 13.21 26.86 2.13
C GLU A 130 13.79 25.88 1.11
N ILE A 131 13.71 24.56 1.37
CA ILE A 131 14.22 23.54 0.44
C ILE A 131 13.41 23.57 -0.85
N ARG A 132 14.10 23.75 -1.99
CA ARG A 132 13.51 23.60 -3.31
C ARG A 132 12.94 22.18 -3.49
N ARG A 133 11.65 22.10 -3.77
CA ARG A 133 10.92 20.85 -4.02
C ARG A 133 10.84 20.59 -5.52
N CYS A 134 10.98 19.32 -5.93
CA CYS A 134 10.63 18.92 -7.29
C CYS A 134 9.10 18.93 -7.41
N VAL A 135 8.57 19.69 -8.38
CA VAL A 135 7.14 19.71 -8.68
C VAL A 135 6.88 18.58 -9.67
N TRP A 136 5.99 17.66 -9.31
CA TRP A 136 5.52 16.65 -10.25
C TRP A 136 4.45 17.29 -11.12
N ASP A 137 4.62 17.18 -12.44
CA ASP A 137 3.56 17.53 -13.38
C ASP A 137 2.45 16.49 -13.18
N THR A 138 1.37 16.91 -12.53
CA THR A 138 0.15 16.11 -12.42
C THR A 138 -0.64 16.31 -13.70
N ASP A 139 -0.36 15.49 -14.70
CA ASP A 139 -1.25 15.27 -15.85
C ASP A 139 -2.52 14.51 -15.42
#